data_AF-A0A920M894-F1
#
_entry.id   AF-A0A920M894-F1
#
_cell.length_a   1.000
_cell.length_b   1.000
_cell.length_c   1.000
_cell.angle_alpha   90.00
_cell.angle_beta   90.00
_cell.angle_gamma   90.00
#
_symmetry.space_group_name_H-M   'P 1'
#
loop_
_entity.id
_entity.type
_entity.pdbx_description
1 polymer ?
#
loop_
_entity_poly.entity_id
_entity_poly.type
_entity_poly.pdbx_seq_one_letter_code
_entity_poly.pdbx_strand_id
1 'polypeptide(L)'
;MENSGYSVNFIEGSQKNIKITFQEDLVKEDILIGNGFDLHRFCEGNSIVFGGVKFPFEFGIEAISDGDVILHSLADSILGALSEGDIGTAFPEDDPNSKDLDSREIITHCLGLMKKRGYHLNNIDITVISETPKISPIRNKIIKSLSEIFSIDSNKIGLKGSTMEKIGTIGKEQALAVMTSVTLKR
;
A
#
# COMPACT_ATOMS: atom_id res chain seq x y z
N MET A 1 -51.47 15.64 -8.56
CA MET A 1 -51.02 17.01 -8.89
C MET A 1 -51.50 17.38 -10.28
N GLU A 2 -50.94 16.81 -11.35
CA GLU A 2 -51.35 17.13 -12.73
C GLU A 2 -52.81 16.75 -13.03
N ASN A 3 -53.25 15.54 -12.66
CA ASN A 3 -54.66 15.12 -12.79
C ASN A 3 -55.66 15.97 -11.97
N SER A 4 -55.18 16.87 -11.13
CA SER A 4 -56.00 17.79 -10.33
C SER A 4 -55.82 19.25 -10.75
N GLY A 5 -55.17 19.51 -11.90
CA GLY A 5 -54.99 20.84 -12.49
C GLY A 5 -53.78 21.64 -11.97
N TYR A 6 -52.91 21.04 -11.16
CA TYR A 6 -51.69 21.72 -10.70
C TYR A 6 -50.53 21.53 -11.68
N SER A 7 -49.69 22.56 -11.81
CA SER A 7 -48.43 22.49 -12.57
C SER A 7 -47.36 21.74 -11.76
N VAL A 8 -46.59 20.90 -12.45
CA VAL A 8 -45.43 20.19 -11.89
C VAL A 8 -44.17 20.71 -12.56
N ASN A 9 -43.13 20.98 -11.75
CA ASN A 9 -41.82 21.37 -12.23
C ASN A 9 -40.84 20.20 -12.03
N PHE A 10 -40.07 19.91 -13.07
CA PHE A 10 -38.99 18.94 -13.01
C PHE A 10 -37.69 19.64 -12.61
N ILE A 11 -36.95 19.04 -11.68
CA ILE A 11 -35.61 19.48 -11.30
C ILE A 11 -34.60 18.41 -11.74
N GLU A 12 -33.35 18.80 -11.88
CA GLU A 12 -32.28 17.86 -12.20
C GLU A 12 -32.15 16.80 -11.10
N GLY A 13 -32.17 15.53 -11.50
CA GLY A 13 -32.07 14.40 -10.59
C GLY A 13 -30.63 14.22 -10.07
N SER A 14 -30.49 13.42 -9.00
CA SER A 14 -29.19 12.99 -8.49
C SER A 14 -29.17 11.48 -8.38
N GLN A 15 -28.07 10.85 -8.80
CA GLN A 15 -27.88 9.41 -8.58
C GLN A 15 -27.79 9.03 -7.10
N LYS A 16 -27.58 10.01 -6.20
CA LYS A 16 -27.66 9.78 -4.75
C LYS A 16 -29.11 9.59 -4.25
N ASN A 17 -30.12 9.96 -5.05
CA ASN A 17 -31.54 9.80 -4.74
C ASN A 17 -32.07 8.45 -5.24
N ILE A 18 -31.28 7.40 -5.04
CA ILE A 18 -31.67 6.03 -5.36
C ILE A 18 -32.86 5.64 -4.48
N LYS A 19 -33.94 5.16 -5.09
CA LYS A 19 -35.03 4.52 -4.37
C LYS A 19 -34.63 3.07 -4.11
N ILE A 20 -34.20 2.78 -2.88
CA ILE A 20 -33.97 1.41 -2.42
C ILE A 20 -35.30 0.66 -2.49
N THR A 21 -35.41 -0.25 -3.43
CA THR A 21 -36.63 -1.00 -3.77
C THR A 21 -36.45 -2.49 -3.50
N PHE A 22 -35.26 -3.01 -3.74
CA PHE A 22 -34.87 -4.39 -3.48
C PHE A 22 -33.64 -4.46 -2.57
N GLN A 23 -33.34 -5.65 -2.04
CA GLN A 23 -32.20 -5.84 -1.15
C GLN A 23 -30.86 -5.58 -1.88
N GLU A 24 -30.82 -5.83 -3.18
CA GLU A 24 -29.65 -5.63 -4.04
C GLU A 24 -29.36 -4.14 -4.28
N ASP A 25 -30.33 -3.25 -4.06
CA ASP A 25 -30.15 -1.80 -4.14
C ASP A 25 -29.32 -1.26 -2.96
N LEU A 26 -29.15 -2.06 -1.91
CA LEU A 26 -28.19 -1.74 -0.84
C LEU A 26 -26.78 -1.96 -1.39
N VAL A 27 -26.05 -0.85 -1.58
CA VAL A 27 -24.63 -0.88 -1.91
C VAL A 27 -23.89 -1.60 -0.77
N LYS A 28 -23.56 -2.88 -0.99
CA LYS A 28 -22.58 -3.59 -0.17
C LYS A 28 -21.21 -3.30 -0.75
N GLU A 29 -20.52 -2.37 -0.10
CA GLU A 29 -19.11 -2.14 -0.34
C GLU A 29 -18.32 -3.37 0.14
N ASP A 30 -17.83 -4.18 -0.81
CA ASP A 30 -16.95 -5.32 -0.54
C ASP A 30 -15.52 -4.78 -0.35
N ILE A 31 -15.24 -4.36 0.89
CA ILE A 31 -13.96 -3.77 1.28
C ILE A 31 -13.19 -4.76 2.14
N LEU A 32 -11.97 -5.07 1.72
CA LEU A 32 -11.00 -5.83 2.50
C LEU A 32 -9.96 -4.88 3.07
N ILE A 33 -9.41 -5.24 4.22
CA ILE A 33 -8.34 -4.49 4.89
C ILE A 33 -7.17 -5.45 5.06
N GLY A 34 -5.97 -4.94 4.80
CA GLY A 34 -4.74 -5.66 5.09
C GLY A 34 -3.74 -4.75 5.78
N ASN A 35 -2.88 -5.36 6.59
CA ASN A 35 -1.80 -4.68 7.29
C ASN A 35 -0.51 -5.44 7.03
N GLY A 36 0.58 -4.69 6.95
CA GLY A 36 1.91 -5.22 6.73
C GLY A 36 2.90 -4.58 7.67
N PHE A 37 3.93 -5.32 8.04
CA PHE A 37 5.03 -4.85 8.86
C PHE A 37 6.31 -5.47 8.33
N ASP A 38 7.31 -4.64 8.06
CA ASP A 38 8.62 -5.12 7.67
C ASP A 38 9.72 -4.34 8.39
N LEU A 39 10.80 -5.03 8.76
CA LEU A 39 11.91 -4.50 9.56
C LEU A 39 13.23 -4.95 8.96
N HIS A 40 14.05 -3.98 8.57
CA HIS A 40 15.38 -4.24 8.05
C HIS A 40 16.47 -3.55 8.88
N ARG A 41 17.63 -4.21 8.96
CA ARG A 41 18.85 -3.62 9.51
C ARG A 41 19.56 -2.78 8.45
N PHE A 42 20.26 -1.76 8.92
CA PHE A 42 21.21 -1.05 8.09
C PHE A 42 22.50 -1.86 7.94
N CYS A 43 23.13 -1.76 6.78
CA CYS A 43 24.45 -2.31 6.49
C CYS A 43 25.33 -1.27 5.78
N GLU A 44 26.58 -1.63 5.50
CA GLU A 44 27.46 -0.79 4.67
C GLU A 44 26.86 -0.61 3.28
N GLY A 45 26.79 0.63 2.81
CA GLY A 45 26.20 0.96 1.52
C GLY A 45 26.32 2.45 1.19
N ASN A 46 25.71 2.85 0.08
CA ASN A 46 25.70 4.25 -0.37
C ASN A 46 24.34 4.70 -0.92
N SER A 47 23.31 3.87 -0.72
CA SER A 47 21.97 4.12 -1.21
C SER A 47 20.94 3.21 -0.56
N ILE A 48 19.69 3.69 -0.55
CA ILE A 48 18.51 2.94 -0.15
C ILE A 48 17.45 3.01 -1.26
N VAL A 49 16.59 2.01 -1.32
CA VAL A 49 15.44 1.99 -2.24
C VAL A 49 14.18 2.04 -1.42
N PHE A 50 13.32 3.04 -1.66
CA PHE A 50 12.02 3.21 -1.00
C PHE A 50 10.92 3.42 -2.04
N GLY A 51 9.91 2.55 -2.02
CA GLY A 51 8.76 2.59 -2.92
C GLY A 51 9.14 2.63 -4.40
N GLY A 52 10.16 1.87 -4.80
CA GLY A 52 10.69 1.75 -6.16
C GLY A 52 11.69 2.84 -6.55
N VAL A 53 12.05 3.75 -5.64
CA VAL A 53 12.94 4.89 -5.90
C VAL A 53 14.24 4.74 -5.12
N LYS A 54 15.37 4.81 -5.84
CA LYS A 54 16.70 4.80 -5.25
C LYS A 54 17.13 6.20 -4.79
N PHE A 55 17.59 6.32 -3.55
CA PHE A 55 18.09 7.55 -2.95
C PHE A 55 19.54 7.36 -2.47
N PRO A 56 20.43 8.35 -2.69
CA PRO A 56 21.74 8.37 -2.03
C PRO A 56 21.56 8.43 -0.51
N PHE A 57 22.26 7.56 0.22
CA PHE A 57 22.19 7.47 1.67
C PHE A 57 23.48 6.89 2.23
N GLU A 58 23.78 7.17 3.50
CA GLU A 58 25.04 6.73 4.12
C GLU A 58 25.08 5.23 4.46
N PHE A 59 23.91 4.58 4.47
CA PHE A 59 23.75 3.15 4.73
C PHE A 59 23.06 2.44 3.55
N GLY A 60 23.26 1.13 3.48
CA GLY A 60 22.42 0.21 2.70
C GLY A 60 21.40 -0.50 3.59
N ILE A 61 20.55 -1.32 2.96
CA ILE A 61 19.61 -2.20 3.64
C ILE A 61 20.15 -3.64 3.56
N GLU A 62 20.22 -4.33 4.69
CA GLU A 62 20.53 -5.77 4.71
C GLU A 62 19.30 -6.54 4.22
N ALA A 63 19.36 -7.06 3.00
CA ALA A 63 18.30 -7.84 2.38
C ALA A 63 18.87 -8.84 1.38
N ILE A 64 18.10 -9.91 1.12
CA ILE A 64 18.37 -10.87 0.03
C ILE A 64 17.97 -10.24 -1.33
N SER A 65 16.91 -9.41 -1.35
CA SER A 65 16.40 -8.69 -2.52
C SER A 65 16.99 -7.27 -2.65
N ASP A 66 16.31 -6.36 -3.38
CA ASP A 66 16.68 -4.95 -3.54
C ASP A 66 16.50 -4.08 -2.27
N GLY A 67 15.95 -4.67 -1.20
CA GLY A 67 15.86 -4.05 0.13
C GLY A 67 14.78 -2.99 0.27
N ASP A 68 13.78 -2.97 -0.61
CA ASP A 68 12.65 -2.03 -0.53
C ASP A 68 11.60 -2.46 0.50
N VAL A 69 11.92 -2.15 1.75
CA VAL A 69 11.06 -2.35 2.93
C VAL A 69 9.66 -1.74 2.81
N ILE A 70 9.45 -0.71 1.97
CA ILE A 70 8.11 -0.16 1.74
C ILE A 70 7.31 -1.11 0.86
N LEU A 71 7.89 -1.57 -0.25
CA LEU A 71 7.21 -2.49 -1.16
C LEU A 71 6.97 -3.85 -0.50
N HIS A 72 7.90 -4.34 0.30
CA HIS A 72 7.70 -5.58 1.08
C HIS A 72 6.51 -5.45 2.04
N SER A 73 6.49 -4.42 2.88
CA SER A 73 5.36 -4.18 3.79
C SER A 73 4.02 -4.05 3.03
N LEU A 74 4.01 -3.39 1.86
CA LEU A 74 2.82 -3.28 1.02
C LEU A 74 2.38 -4.63 0.41
N ALA A 75 3.33 -5.49 0.03
CA ALA A 75 3.02 -6.82 -0.45
C ALA A 75 2.31 -7.65 0.63
N ASP A 76 2.83 -7.66 1.85
CA ASP A 76 2.19 -8.31 3.00
C ASP A 76 0.81 -7.74 3.30
N SER A 77 0.65 -6.41 3.23
CA SER A 77 -0.67 -5.79 3.34
C SER A 77 -1.64 -6.31 2.28
N ILE A 78 -1.24 -6.43 1.01
CA ILE A 78 -2.13 -6.91 -0.06
C ILE A 78 -2.44 -8.40 0.10
N LEU A 79 -1.44 -9.22 0.37
CA LEU A 79 -1.60 -10.66 0.60
C LEU A 79 -2.51 -10.93 1.81
N GLY A 80 -2.29 -10.20 2.90
CA GLY A 80 -3.11 -10.24 4.11
C GLY A 80 -4.56 -9.82 3.84
N ALA A 81 -4.79 -8.73 3.10
CA ALA A 81 -6.14 -8.33 2.71
C ALA A 81 -6.85 -9.43 1.91
N LEU A 82 -6.15 -10.14 1.03
CA LEU A 82 -6.68 -11.25 0.23
C LEU A 82 -6.73 -12.58 0.99
N SER A 83 -6.23 -12.66 2.23
CA SER A 83 -6.06 -13.91 2.98
C SER A 83 -5.21 -14.95 2.23
N GLU A 84 -4.14 -14.50 1.55
CA GLU A 84 -3.20 -15.34 0.79
C GLU A 84 -1.89 -15.60 1.57
N GLY A 85 -1.86 -15.29 2.87
CA GLY A 85 -0.66 -15.39 3.70
C GLY A 85 0.20 -14.13 3.64
N ASP A 86 1.51 -14.31 3.55
CA ASP A 86 2.55 -13.28 3.55
C ASP A 86 3.61 -13.56 2.46
N ILE A 87 4.59 -12.68 2.31
CA ILE A 87 5.68 -12.84 1.33
C ILE A 87 6.40 -14.18 1.52
N GLY A 88 6.69 -14.58 2.76
CA GLY A 88 7.40 -15.85 3.02
C GLY A 88 6.61 -17.08 2.60
N THR A 89 5.27 -17.00 2.64
CA THR A 89 4.37 -18.02 2.13
C THR A 89 4.33 -18.03 0.61
N ALA A 90 4.28 -16.84 -0.01
CA ALA A 90 4.22 -16.69 -1.47
C ALA A 90 5.57 -17.01 -2.16
N PHE A 91 6.69 -16.77 -1.46
CA PHE A 91 8.06 -16.89 -1.96
C PHE A 91 8.97 -17.53 -0.90
N PRO A 92 8.88 -18.86 -0.70
CA PRO A 92 9.68 -19.57 0.28
C PRO A 92 11.19 -19.49 -0.02
N GLU A 93 12.04 -19.39 1.01
CA GLU A 93 13.51 -19.27 0.87
C GLU A 93 14.18 -20.51 0.24
N ASP A 94 13.54 -21.68 0.36
CA ASP A 94 14.01 -22.95 -0.21
C ASP A 94 13.64 -23.12 -1.69
N ASP A 95 12.78 -22.27 -2.24
CA ASP A 95 12.50 -22.22 -3.68
C ASP A 95 13.67 -21.54 -4.43
N PRO A 96 14.35 -22.24 -5.35
CA PRO A 96 15.41 -21.65 -6.17
C PRO A 96 14.96 -20.42 -6.97
N ASN A 97 13.67 -20.31 -7.29
CA ASN A 97 13.10 -19.18 -8.02
C ASN A 97 12.92 -17.94 -7.13
N SER A 98 12.97 -18.09 -5.80
CA SER A 98 12.81 -16.98 -4.85
C SER A 98 14.12 -16.23 -4.57
N LYS A 99 15.27 -16.80 -4.90
CA LYS A 99 16.58 -16.33 -4.41
C LYS A 99 17.06 -14.99 -4.96
N ASP A 100 16.44 -14.48 -6.03
CA ASP A 100 16.82 -13.22 -6.67
C ASP A 100 15.60 -12.35 -7.05
N LEU A 101 14.45 -12.55 -6.39
CA LEU A 101 13.24 -11.80 -6.70
C LEU A 101 13.42 -10.30 -6.37
N ASP A 102 13.21 -9.46 -7.38
CA ASP A 102 13.07 -8.01 -7.21
C ASP A 102 11.74 -7.73 -6.49
N SER A 103 11.70 -6.75 -5.57
CA SER A 103 10.45 -6.25 -4.97
C SER A 103 9.35 -5.98 -6.00
N ARG A 104 9.71 -5.57 -7.22
CA ARG A 104 8.76 -5.39 -8.33
C ARG A 104 8.08 -6.67 -8.77
N GLU A 105 8.78 -7.81 -8.74
CA GLU A 105 8.21 -9.11 -9.12
C GLU A 105 7.22 -9.58 -8.05
N ILE A 106 7.55 -9.38 -6.77
CA ILE A 106 6.65 -9.60 -5.64
C ILE A 106 5.37 -8.75 -5.80
N ILE A 107 5.52 -7.45 -6.06
CA ILE A 107 4.36 -6.57 -6.27
C ILE A 107 3.54 -6.98 -7.51
N THR A 108 4.21 -7.37 -8.59
CA THR A 108 3.53 -7.85 -9.81
C THR A 108 2.67 -9.08 -9.51
N HIS A 109 3.16 -10.01 -8.69
CA HIS A 109 2.39 -11.15 -8.23
C HIS A 109 1.16 -10.72 -7.40
N CYS A 110 1.34 -9.85 -6.42
CA CYS A 110 0.25 -9.32 -5.58
C CYS A 110 -0.83 -8.63 -6.43
N LEU A 111 -0.44 -7.79 -7.39
CA LEU A 111 -1.35 -7.14 -8.34
C LEU A 111 -2.11 -8.15 -9.21
N GLY A 112 -1.42 -9.21 -9.66
CA GLY A 112 -2.02 -10.31 -10.40
C GLY A 112 -3.09 -11.06 -9.60
N LEU A 113 -2.79 -11.39 -8.34
CA LEU A 113 -3.74 -12.03 -7.42
C LEU A 113 -4.96 -11.15 -7.15
N MET A 114 -4.72 -9.87 -6.85
CA MET A 114 -5.77 -8.88 -6.60
C MET A 114 -6.72 -8.79 -7.80
N LYS A 115 -6.17 -8.65 -9.01
CA LYS A 115 -6.94 -8.63 -10.27
C LYS A 115 -7.71 -9.93 -10.51
N LYS A 116 -7.09 -11.09 -10.28
CA LYS A 116 -7.72 -12.41 -10.44
C LYS A 116 -8.94 -12.58 -9.52
N ARG A 117 -8.89 -11.98 -8.32
CA ARG A 117 -10.00 -11.99 -7.34
C ARG A 117 -11.01 -10.86 -7.55
N GLY A 118 -10.79 -10.00 -8.55
CA GLY A 118 -11.68 -8.89 -8.90
C GLY A 118 -11.56 -7.67 -7.99
N TYR A 119 -10.48 -7.56 -7.21
CA TYR A 119 -10.23 -6.41 -6.36
C TYR A 119 -9.32 -5.38 -7.05
N HIS A 120 -9.33 -4.16 -6.53
CA HIS A 120 -8.37 -3.11 -6.81
C HIS A 120 -8.02 -2.34 -5.52
N LEU A 121 -6.87 -1.67 -5.50
CA LEU A 121 -6.46 -0.84 -4.36
C LEU A 121 -7.39 0.37 -4.25
N ASN A 122 -7.98 0.56 -3.08
CA ASN A 122 -8.83 1.71 -2.79
C ASN A 122 -8.06 2.84 -2.11
N ASN A 123 -7.22 2.53 -1.12
CA ASN A 123 -6.25 3.46 -0.54
C ASN A 123 -5.07 2.72 0.11
N ILE A 124 -3.98 3.45 0.30
CA ILE A 124 -2.75 3.00 0.96
C ILE A 124 -2.40 4.00 2.05
N ASP A 125 -2.01 3.51 3.23
CA ASP A 125 -1.40 4.30 4.28
C ASP A 125 -0.09 3.64 4.76
N ILE A 126 0.97 4.44 4.85
CA ILE A 126 2.33 3.97 5.13
C ILE A 126 2.90 4.79 6.28
N THR A 127 3.58 4.12 7.21
CA THR A 127 4.38 4.74 8.26
C THR A 127 5.76 4.14 8.25
N VAL A 128 6.76 4.93 7.85
CA VAL A 128 8.17 4.56 8.00
C VAL A 128 8.63 5.00 9.38
N ILE A 129 9.15 4.04 10.15
CA ILE A 129 9.61 4.21 11.51
C ILE A 129 11.14 4.17 11.48
N SER A 130 11.76 5.35 11.54
CA SER A 130 13.20 5.51 11.36
C SER A 130 13.68 6.82 11.99
N GLU A 131 14.86 6.79 12.63
CA GLU A 131 15.57 8.03 13.00
C GLU A 131 16.16 8.72 11.75
N THR A 132 16.69 7.92 10.84
CA THR A 132 17.22 8.32 9.54
C THR A 132 16.90 7.23 8.51
N PRO A 133 16.62 7.54 7.23
CA PRO A 133 16.49 8.88 6.64
C PRO A 133 15.20 9.61 7.08
N LYS A 134 15.20 10.94 6.99
CA LYS A 134 13.96 11.72 7.11
C LYS A 134 13.08 11.50 5.88
N ILE A 135 11.80 11.18 6.09
CA ILE A 135 10.86 10.93 4.98
C ILE A 135 10.36 12.21 4.31
N SER A 136 10.21 13.31 5.06
CA SER A 136 9.63 14.56 4.54
C SER A 136 10.25 15.05 3.22
N PRO A 137 11.60 15.06 3.06
CA PRO A 137 12.24 15.52 1.82
C PRO A 137 12.03 14.60 0.61
N ILE A 138 11.80 13.30 0.83
CA ILE A 138 11.69 12.28 -0.24
C ILE A 138 10.24 11.82 -0.47
N ARG A 139 9.30 12.19 0.42
CA ARG A 139 7.91 11.72 0.45
C ARG A 139 7.22 11.78 -0.91
N ASN A 140 7.24 12.93 -1.58
CA ASN A 140 6.47 13.12 -2.81
C ASN A 140 7.01 12.28 -3.98
N LYS A 141 8.33 11.99 -3.99
CA LYS A 141 8.92 11.10 -5.00
C LYS A 141 8.46 9.66 -4.80
N ILE A 142 8.41 9.22 -3.55
CA ILE A 142 7.91 7.88 -3.18
C ILE A 142 6.42 7.77 -3.53
N ILE A 143 5.58 8.72 -3.11
CA ILE A 143 4.14 8.72 -3.43
C ILE A 143 3.91 8.66 -4.94
N LYS A 144 4.66 9.45 -5.73
CA LYS A 144 4.54 9.42 -7.18
C LYS A 144 4.89 8.03 -7.76
N SER A 145 6.00 7.45 -7.32
CA SER A 145 6.41 6.11 -7.75
C SER A 145 5.37 5.04 -7.38
N LEU A 146 4.86 5.07 -6.15
CA LEU A 146 3.80 4.15 -5.72
C LEU A 146 2.50 4.34 -6.52
N SER A 147 2.12 5.59 -6.82
CA SER A 147 0.96 5.91 -7.66
C SER A 147 1.08 5.27 -9.05
N GLU A 148 2.28 5.31 -9.64
CA GLU A 148 2.58 4.68 -10.93
C GLU A 148 2.58 3.15 -10.83
N ILE A 149 3.27 2.58 -9.83
CA ILE A 149 3.35 1.12 -9.61
C ILE A 149 1.97 0.50 -9.40
N PHE A 150 1.16 1.10 -8.54
CA PHE A 150 -0.14 0.54 -8.14
C PHE A 150 -1.31 1.07 -8.99
N SER A 151 -1.06 1.97 -9.94
CA SER A 151 -2.10 2.60 -10.77
C SER A 151 -3.24 3.20 -9.94
N ILE A 152 -2.89 3.91 -8.86
CA ILE A 152 -3.83 4.57 -7.94
C ILE A 152 -3.50 6.05 -7.84
N ASP A 153 -4.50 6.92 -7.66
CA ASP A 153 -4.27 8.36 -7.48
C ASP A 153 -3.41 8.63 -6.23
N SER A 154 -2.41 9.48 -6.38
CA SER A 154 -1.56 10.00 -5.30
C SER A 154 -2.33 10.50 -4.07
N ASN A 155 -3.55 11.04 -4.23
CA ASN A 155 -4.38 11.50 -3.10
C ASN A 155 -4.92 10.36 -2.22
N LYS A 156 -4.82 9.11 -2.68
CA LYS A 156 -5.19 7.89 -1.94
C LYS A 156 -3.97 7.21 -1.30
N ILE A 157 -2.80 7.84 -1.32
CA ILE A 157 -1.56 7.32 -0.74
C ILE A 157 -1.09 8.23 0.40
N GLY A 158 -1.22 7.76 1.63
CA GLY A 158 -0.61 8.38 2.81
C GLY A 158 0.81 7.87 3.04
N LEU A 159 1.80 8.76 3.20
CA LEU A 159 3.17 8.39 3.58
C LEU A 159 3.68 9.26 4.74
N LYS A 160 3.81 8.62 5.90
CA LYS A 160 4.23 9.22 7.16
C LYS A 160 5.63 8.74 7.53
N GLY A 161 6.36 9.58 8.26
CA GLY A 161 7.62 9.23 8.90
C GLY A 161 7.48 9.48 10.39
N SER A 162 7.95 8.54 11.22
CA SER A 162 7.99 8.66 12.67
C SER A 162 9.36 8.25 13.19
N THR A 163 9.89 9.00 14.14
CA THR A 163 11.07 8.64 14.92
C THR A 163 10.68 7.67 16.04
N MET A 164 11.67 7.04 16.66
CA MET A 164 11.51 6.23 17.88
C MET A 164 12.06 6.96 19.11
N GLU A 165 12.23 8.28 19.02
CA GLU A 165 12.78 9.14 20.07
C GLU A 165 14.11 8.61 20.63
N LYS A 166 14.97 8.05 19.76
CA LYS A 166 16.26 7.42 20.11
C LYS A 166 16.15 6.19 21.02
N ILE A 167 14.99 5.54 21.06
CA ILE A 167 14.74 4.31 21.84
C ILE A 167 14.91 3.06 20.97
N GLY A 168 15.60 2.05 21.50
CA GLY A 168 15.75 0.74 20.86
C GLY A 168 16.69 0.74 19.65
N THR A 169 16.65 -0.34 18.85
CA THR A 169 17.54 -0.55 17.69
C THR A 169 17.32 0.50 16.60
N ILE A 170 16.06 0.84 16.31
CA ILE A 170 15.71 1.91 15.36
C ILE A 170 16.20 3.26 15.89
N GLY A 171 15.99 3.52 17.20
CA GLY A 171 16.49 4.72 17.88
C GLY A 171 18.01 4.90 17.88
N LYS A 172 18.75 3.81 17.70
CA LYS A 172 20.22 3.80 17.56
C LYS A 172 20.68 3.91 16.10
N GLU A 173 19.77 4.17 15.16
CA GLU A 173 20.08 4.27 13.73
C GLU A 173 20.69 2.97 13.16
N GLN A 174 20.27 1.81 13.69
CA GLN A 174 20.77 0.49 13.25
C GLN A 174 19.76 -0.28 12.40
N ALA A 175 18.52 0.18 12.35
CA ALA A 175 17.43 -0.44 11.63
C ALA A 175 16.33 0.59 11.33
N LEU A 176 15.42 0.22 10.43
CA LEU A 176 14.16 0.90 10.21
C LEU A 176 13.04 -0.12 10.07
N ALA A 177 11.83 0.29 10.41
CA ALA A 177 10.63 -0.50 10.16
C ALA A 177 9.64 0.26 9.27
N VAL A 178 8.77 -0.47 8.59
CA VAL A 178 7.64 0.09 7.86
C VAL A 178 6.38 -0.64 8.25
N MET A 179 5.37 0.14 8.64
CA MET A 179 4.00 -0.32 8.80
C MET A 179 3.16 0.18 7.63
N THR A 180 2.32 -0.71 7.11
CA THR A 180 1.38 -0.37 6.05
C THR A 180 -0.02 -0.85 6.40
N SER A 181 -1.00 -0.11 5.89
CA SER A 181 -2.40 -0.52 5.86
C SER A 181 -2.96 -0.22 4.48
N VAL A 182 -3.64 -1.19 3.89
CA VAL A 182 -4.31 -1.02 2.59
C VAL A 182 -5.78 -1.38 2.72
N THR A 183 -6.60 -0.75 1.88
CA THR A 183 -7.95 -1.25 1.62
C THR A 183 -8.08 -1.66 0.17
N LEU A 184 -8.72 -2.81 -0.05
CA LEU A 184 -9.07 -3.30 -1.38
C LEU A 184 -10.57 -3.18 -1.56
N LYS A 185 -11.00 -2.80 -2.75
CA LYS A 185 -12.41 -2.69 -3.12
C LYS A 185 -12.68 -3.52 -4.37
N ARG A 186 -13.86 -4.11 -4.45
CA ARG A 186 -14.35 -4.81 -5.63
C ARG A 186 -15.11 -3.87 -6.56
#